data_AF-A0A7X9FLD2-F1
#
_entry.id   AF-A0A7X9FLD2-F1
#
_cell.length_a   1.000
_cell.length_b   1.000
_cell.length_c   1.000
_cell.angle_alpha   90.00
_cell.angle_beta   90.00
_cell.angle_gamma   90.00
#
_symmetry.space_group_name_H-M   'P 1'
#
loop_
_entity.id
_entity.type
_entity.pdbx_description
1 polymer ?
#
loop_
_entity_poly.entity_id
_entity_poly.type
_entity_poly.pdbx_seq_one_letter_code
_entity_poly.pdbx_strand_id
1 'polypeptide(L)'
;MSDIQAGPEDTPGVPASPQQAQPPDTEPESGPPANGGLSRTLGLALGALGIVYGDIGTSPLYALKECFHGMHAVSLDRDNVLGVLSLVFWSLTIIITIKYILFILRADNKGEGGMFALLELLPKKEALGRLAPVLTFLGLCGAAL
;
A
#
# COMPACT_ATOMS: atom_id res chain seq x y z
N MET A 1 -16.10 48.22 70.09
CA MET A 1 -16.59 46.88 69.70
C MET A 1 -16.33 46.77 68.21
N SER A 2 -15.17 46.19 67.89
CA SER A 2 -14.71 45.62 66.60
C SER A 2 -14.88 46.40 65.29
N ASP A 3 -13.90 47.24 64.96
CA ASP A 3 -13.66 47.71 63.58
C ASP A 3 -12.77 46.72 62.80
N ILE A 4 -13.35 46.17 61.74
CA ILE A 4 -12.82 46.00 60.36
C ILE A 4 -11.34 45.57 60.20
N GLN A 5 -11.17 44.33 59.76
CA GLN A 5 -9.93 43.66 59.33
C GLN A 5 -9.40 44.25 58.00
N ALA A 6 -8.15 44.73 58.02
CA ALA A 6 -7.40 45.25 56.88
C ALA A 6 -6.51 44.18 56.22
N GLY A 7 -6.17 44.43 54.94
CA GLY A 7 -5.57 43.52 53.95
C GLY A 7 -4.10 43.13 54.14
N PRO A 8 -3.54 42.40 53.15
CA PRO A 8 -2.32 41.61 53.31
C PRO A 8 -1.04 42.46 53.12
N GLU A 9 -0.05 42.24 53.97
CA GLU A 9 1.24 42.93 53.95
C GLU A 9 2.22 42.29 52.94
N ASP A 10 2.73 43.19 52.11
CA ASP A 10 3.70 43.07 51.03
C ASP A 10 5.09 42.65 51.57
N THR A 11 5.72 41.64 50.96
CA THR A 11 7.07 41.18 51.36
C THR A 11 8.10 41.69 50.33
N PRO A 12 9.13 42.47 50.74
CA PRO A 12 10.05 43.09 49.80
C PRO A 12 11.14 42.12 49.34
N GLY A 13 11.16 41.79 48.04
CA GLY A 13 12.26 41.06 47.40
C GLY A 13 13.43 41.98 47.03
N VAL A 14 14.63 41.63 47.50
CA VAL A 14 15.92 42.21 47.09
C VAL A 14 16.54 41.42 45.90
N PRO A 15 17.48 42.00 45.12
CA PRO A 15 17.56 41.86 43.65
C PRO A 15 18.57 40.80 43.17
N ALA A 16 18.42 40.31 41.93
CA ALA A 16 19.41 39.48 41.25
C ALA A 16 19.81 40.09 39.89
N SER A 17 21.13 40.25 39.72
CA SER A 17 21.84 40.91 38.62
C SER A 17 21.61 40.29 37.22
N PRO A 18 21.96 41.01 36.12
CA PRO A 18 21.87 40.48 34.77
C PRO A 18 22.84 39.32 34.56
N GLN A 19 22.30 38.14 34.22
CA GLN A 19 23.09 36.95 33.90
C GLN A 19 23.82 37.14 32.56
N GLN A 20 25.15 37.14 32.65
CA GLN A 20 26.09 37.15 31.54
C GLN A 20 25.89 35.93 30.63
N ALA A 21 26.03 36.15 29.32
CA ALA A 21 25.82 35.18 28.25
C ALA A 21 26.68 33.92 28.38
N GLN A 22 26.02 32.76 28.32
CA GLN A 22 26.64 31.44 28.24
C GLN A 22 26.77 31.05 26.74
N PRO A 23 27.95 30.62 26.25
CA PRO A 23 28.12 30.24 24.84
C PRO A 23 27.33 28.96 24.51
N PRO A 24 26.91 28.78 23.25
CA PRO A 24 25.96 27.74 22.85
C PRO A 24 26.58 26.34 22.93
N ASP A 25 25.71 25.40 23.26
CA ASP A 25 25.98 23.98 23.43
C ASP A 25 26.49 23.35 22.11
N THR A 26 27.71 22.80 22.14
CA THR A 26 28.16 21.90 21.07
C THR A 26 27.56 20.51 21.31
N GLU A 27 26.29 20.33 20.94
CA GLU A 27 25.75 18.98 20.77
C GLU A 27 26.48 18.29 19.60
N PRO A 28 26.92 17.03 19.74
CA PRO A 28 27.41 16.29 18.59
C PRO A 28 26.22 16.08 17.65
N GLU A 29 26.27 16.69 16.47
CA GLU A 29 25.39 16.39 15.36
C GLU A 29 25.33 14.86 15.16
N SER A 30 24.22 14.27 15.59
CA SER A 30 23.81 12.95 15.14
C SER A 30 23.33 13.11 13.70
N GLY A 31 24.27 13.01 12.77
CA GLY A 31 23.97 13.06 11.34
C GLY A 31 22.86 12.06 10.98
N PRO A 32 21.92 12.42 10.09
CA PRO A 32 20.83 11.53 9.72
C PRO A 32 21.39 10.27 9.05
N PRO A 33 20.91 9.05 9.39
CA PRO A 33 21.26 7.86 8.64
C PRO A 33 20.62 7.92 7.25
N ALA A 34 21.35 8.54 6.32
CA ALA A 34 21.13 8.38 4.90
C ALA A 34 21.43 6.92 4.53
N ASN A 35 20.57 6.32 3.70
CA ASN A 35 20.67 4.97 3.09
C ASN A 35 19.85 3.81 3.71
N GLY A 36 18.77 4.08 4.47
CA GLY A 36 17.82 3.04 4.90
C GLY A 36 16.50 2.97 4.12
N GLY A 37 16.15 4.03 3.38
CA GLY A 37 14.80 4.22 2.81
C GLY A 37 14.42 3.17 1.76
N LEU A 38 15.33 2.85 0.83
CA LEU A 38 15.03 1.92 -0.26
C LEU A 38 14.84 0.47 0.24
N SER A 39 15.72 0.00 1.14
CA SER A 39 15.63 -1.33 1.74
C SER A 39 14.35 -1.50 2.56
N ARG A 40 13.97 -0.45 3.31
CA ARG A 40 12.70 -0.42 4.05
C ARG A 40 11.49 -0.46 3.13
N THR A 41 11.49 0.33 2.05
CA THR A 41 10.41 0.33 1.07
C THR A 41 10.29 -0.99 0.33
N LEU A 42 11.41 -1.63 -0.02
CA LEU A 42 11.45 -2.97 -0.62
C LEU A 42 10.86 -4.02 0.34
N GLY A 43 11.21 -3.98 1.63
CA GLY A 43 10.63 -4.87 2.63
C GLY A 43 9.12 -4.69 2.77
N LEU A 44 8.64 -3.45 2.78
CA LEU A 44 7.20 -3.14 2.82
C LEU A 44 6.48 -3.58 1.53
N ALA A 45 7.10 -3.38 0.36
CA ALA A 45 6.56 -3.80 -0.93
C ALA A 45 6.43 -5.33 -1.02
N LEU A 46 7.45 -6.07 -0.58
CA LEU A 46 7.39 -7.54 -0.51
C LEU A 46 6.32 -8.03 0.46
N GLY A 47 6.14 -7.35 1.60
CA GLY A 47 5.07 -7.65 2.55
C GLY A 47 3.68 -7.43 1.94
N ALA A 48 3.46 -6.28 1.31
CA ALA A 48 2.21 -5.98 0.62
C ALA A 48 1.93 -6.96 -0.52
N LEU A 49 2.95 -7.31 -1.32
CA LEU A 49 2.86 -8.30 -2.39
C LEU A 49 2.46 -9.68 -1.83
N GLY A 50 3.08 -10.09 -0.71
CA GLY A 50 2.76 -11.33 -0.02
C GLY A 50 1.33 -11.40 0.47
N ILE A 51 0.78 -10.29 1.01
CA ILE A 51 -0.62 -10.22 1.44
C ILE A 51 -1.57 -10.36 0.26
N VAL A 52 -1.31 -9.64 -0.85
CA VAL A 52 -2.17 -9.67 -2.05
C VAL A 52 -2.16 -11.06 -2.70
N TYR A 53 -0.98 -11.64 -2.93
CA TYR A 53 -0.90 -13.00 -3.47
C TYR A 53 -1.48 -14.04 -2.51
N GLY A 54 -1.38 -13.81 -1.20
CA GLY A 54 -2.04 -14.62 -0.18
C GLY A 54 -3.56 -14.60 -0.31
N ASP A 55 -4.17 -13.41 -0.42
CA ASP A 55 -5.62 -13.25 -0.56
C ASP A 55 -6.16 -13.95 -1.83
N ILE A 56 -5.48 -13.80 -2.97
CA ILE A 56 -5.82 -14.48 -4.23
C ILE A 56 -5.78 -16.01 -4.10
N GLY A 57 -4.85 -16.55 -3.31
CA GLY A 57 -4.62 -17.99 -3.14
C GLY A 57 -5.45 -18.66 -2.04
N THR A 58 -6.11 -17.90 -1.15
CA THR A 58 -6.91 -18.49 -0.07
C THR A 58 -8.15 -19.20 -0.60
N SER A 59 -8.88 -18.57 -1.53
CA SER A 59 -10.14 -19.10 -2.04
C SER A 59 -10.01 -20.47 -2.76
N PRO A 60 -9.00 -20.73 -3.62
CA PRO A 60 -8.85 -22.05 -4.23
C PRO A 60 -8.38 -23.10 -3.23
N LEU A 61 -7.58 -22.71 -2.23
CA LEU A 61 -7.12 -23.63 -1.18
C LEU A 61 -8.28 -24.09 -0.30
N TYR A 62 -9.19 -23.18 0.07
CA TYR A 62 -10.42 -23.57 0.78
C TYR A 62 -11.33 -24.45 -0.07
N ALA A 63 -11.50 -24.13 -1.35
CA ALA A 63 -12.28 -24.98 -2.27
C ALA A 63 -11.69 -26.39 -2.37
N LEU A 64 -10.36 -26.51 -2.52
CA LEU A 64 -9.65 -27.80 -2.51
C LEU A 64 -9.86 -28.55 -1.20
N LYS A 65 -9.75 -27.86 -0.05
CA LYS A 65 -9.96 -28.46 1.27
C LYS A 65 -11.37 -29.04 1.37
N GLU A 66 -12.39 -28.34 0.88
CA GLU A 66 -13.79 -28.76 0.94
C GLU A 66 -14.08 -29.94 -0.01
N CYS A 67 -13.40 -30.03 -1.16
CA CYS A 67 -13.53 -31.17 -2.07
C CYS A 67 -13.18 -32.53 -1.43
N PHE A 68 -12.25 -32.52 -0.46
CA PHE A 68 -11.78 -33.74 0.23
C PHE A 68 -12.28 -33.85 1.68
N HIS A 69 -12.84 -32.79 2.25
CA HIS A 69 -13.37 -32.78 3.62
C HIS A 69 -14.77 -32.15 3.62
N GLY A 70 -15.80 -32.97 3.59
CA GLY A 70 -17.20 -32.56 3.59
C GLY A 70 -18.15 -33.75 3.47
N MET A 71 -19.47 -33.51 3.58
CA MET A 71 -20.48 -34.58 3.49
C MET A 71 -20.54 -35.26 2.11
N HIS A 72 -20.00 -34.63 1.06
CA HIS A 72 -19.90 -35.14 -0.30
C HIS A 72 -18.43 -35.26 -0.77
N ALA A 73 -17.51 -35.48 0.17
CA ALA A 73 -16.08 -35.54 -0.14
C ALA A 73 -15.77 -36.65 -1.16
N VAL A 74 -14.95 -36.30 -2.15
CA VAL A 74 -14.44 -37.26 -3.11
C VAL A 74 -13.47 -38.21 -2.40
N SER A 75 -13.54 -39.50 -2.72
CA SER A 75 -12.62 -40.49 -2.16
C SER A 75 -11.16 -40.07 -2.41
N LEU A 76 -10.33 -40.16 -1.37
CA LEU A 76 -8.88 -39.89 -1.42
C LEU A 76 -8.16 -40.99 -2.21
N ASP A 77 -8.33 -40.94 -3.52
CA ASP A 77 -7.64 -41.77 -4.49
C ASP A 77 -6.72 -40.91 -5.35
N ARG A 78 -5.62 -41.51 -5.84
CA ARG A 78 -4.59 -40.79 -6.60
C ARG A 78 -5.18 -40.12 -7.84
N ASP A 79 -6.10 -40.79 -8.53
CA ASP A 79 -6.70 -40.28 -9.76
C ASP A 79 -7.62 -39.08 -9.47
N ASN A 80 -8.37 -39.14 -8.36
CA ASN A 80 -9.23 -38.05 -7.91
C ASN A 80 -8.44 -36.82 -7.47
N VAL A 81 -7.31 -37.00 -6.78
CA VAL A 81 -6.43 -35.89 -6.36
C VAL A 81 -5.86 -35.17 -7.58
N LEU A 82 -5.34 -35.92 -8.55
CA LEU A 82 -4.81 -35.33 -9.79
C LEU A 82 -5.92 -34.68 -10.63
N GLY A 83 -7.11 -35.27 -10.66
CA GLY A 83 -8.28 -34.71 -11.34
C GLY A 83 -8.70 -33.35 -10.75
N VAL A 84 -8.89 -33.28 -9.44
CA VAL A 84 -9.27 -32.03 -8.74
C VAL A 84 -8.18 -30.97 -8.88
N LEU A 85 -6.90 -31.33 -8.73
CA LEU A 85 -5.80 -30.38 -8.86
C LEU A 85 -5.71 -29.82 -10.28
N SER A 86 -5.93 -30.66 -11.30
CA SER A 86 -6.02 -30.25 -12.70
C SER A 86 -7.19 -29.30 -12.95
N LEU A 87 -8.37 -29.59 -12.41
CA LEU A 87 -9.55 -28.73 -12.55
C LEU A 87 -9.32 -27.35 -11.92
N VAL A 88 -8.71 -27.27 -10.75
CA VAL A 88 -8.37 -25.99 -10.11
C VAL A 88 -7.32 -25.23 -10.93
N PHE A 89 -6.28 -25.92 -11.40
CA PHE A 89 -5.24 -25.31 -12.24
C PHE A 89 -5.82 -24.74 -13.54
N TRP A 90 -6.62 -25.53 -14.27
CA TRP A 90 -7.24 -25.10 -15.53
C TRP A 90 -8.29 -24.02 -15.30
N SER A 91 -9.10 -24.13 -14.24
CA SER A 91 -10.09 -23.11 -13.88
C SER A 91 -9.42 -21.76 -13.59
N LEU A 92 -8.40 -21.73 -12.73
CA LEU A 92 -7.65 -20.50 -12.44
C LEU A 92 -6.98 -19.94 -13.70
N THR A 93 -6.35 -20.79 -14.50
CA THR A 93 -5.71 -20.38 -15.75
C THR A 93 -6.71 -19.74 -16.71
N ILE A 94 -7.88 -20.35 -16.91
CA ILE A 94 -8.93 -19.85 -17.80
C ILE A 94 -9.55 -18.56 -17.24
N ILE A 95 -9.91 -18.52 -15.95
CA ILE A 95 -10.52 -17.34 -15.32
C ILE A 95 -9.58 -16.14 -15.41
N ILE A 96 -8.30 -16.32 -15.06
CA ILE A 96 -7.28 -15.28 -15.18
C ILE A 96 -7.13 -14.90 -16.65
N THR A 97 -6.81 -15.85 -17.53
CA THR A 97 -6.56 -15.56 -18.95
C THR A 97 -7.73 -14.80 -19.59
N ILE A 98 -8.97 -15.27 -19.41
CA ILE A 98 -10.14 -14.60 -19.97
C ILE A 98 -10.37 -13.24 -19.30
N LYS A 99 -10.37 -13.15 -17.96
CA LYS A 99 -10.60 -11.88 -17.25
C LYS A 99 -9.56 -10.81 -17.64
N TYR A 100 -8.28 -11.19 -17.68
CA TYR A 100 -7.17 -10.28 -17.98
C TYR A 100 -7.08 -9.96 -19.47
N ILE A 101 -7.25 -10.93 -20.38
CA ILE A 101 -7.29 -10.66 -21.82
C ILE A 101 -8.50 -9.80 -22.15
N LEU A 102 -9.69 -10.08 -21.63
CA LEU A 102 -10.86 -9.24 -21.85
C LEU A 102 -10.69 -7.85 -21.26
N PHE A 103 -10.00 -7.68 -20.13
CA PHE A 103 -9.68 -6.36 -19.60
C PHE A 103 -8.75 -5.59 -20.55
N ILE A 104 -7.66 -6.22 -21.00
CA ILE A 104 -6.69 -5.63 -21.92
C ILE A 104 -7.33 -5.33 -23.29
N LEU A 105 -8.24 -6.19 -23.76
CA LEU A 105 -8.98 -6.05 -25.01
C LEU A 105 -10.31 -5.29 -24.88
N ARG A 106 -10.70 -4.83 -23.68
CA ARG A 106 -11.82 -3.88 -23.47
C ARG A 106 -11.32 -2.49 -23.16
N ALA A 107 -10.03 -2.32 -22.85
CA ALA A 107 -9.37 -1.03 -22.75
C ALA A 107 -9.18 -0.41 -24.15
N ASP A 108 -10.24 -0.44 -24.94
CA ASP A 108 -10.30 0.04 -26.31
C ASP A 108 -10.69 1.51 -26.27
N ASN A 109 -9.84 2.36 -26.82
CA ASN A 109 -10.16 3.77 -26.98
C ASN A 109 -10.78 3.97 -28.36
N LYS A 110 -12.11 4.03 -28.42
CA LYS A 110 -12.88 4.54 -29.59
C LYS A 110 -12.52 3.92 -30.96
N GLY A 111 -12.42 2.59 -31.03
CA GLY A 111 -12.40 1.86 -32.31
C GLY A 111 -11.05 1.33 -32.78
N GLU A 112 -9.96 1.60 -32.06
CA GLU A 112 -8.66 0.93 -32.24
C GLU A 112 -8.30 0.26 -30.90
N GLY A 113 -8.35 -1.08 -30.88
CA GLY A 113 -8.46 -1.88 -29.66
C GLY A 113 -7.14 -2.29 -29.01
N GLY A 114 -7.19 -2.40 -27.67
CA GLY A 114 -6.22 -3.09 -26.83
C GLY A 114 -4.74 -2.69 -26.91
N MET A 115 -3.87 -3.62 -26.49
CA MET A 115 -2.40 -3.44 -26.37
C MET A 115 -1.72 -2.92 -27.66
N PHE A 116 -2.34 -3.11 -28.83
CA PHE A 116 -1.87 -2.57 -30.11
C PHE A 116 -2.05 -1.06 -30.23
N ALA A 117 -3.12 -0.49 -29.65
CA ALA A 117 -3.31 0.96 -29.57
C ALA A 117 -2.27 1.63 -28.65
N LEU A 118 -1.80 0.94 -27.59
CA LEU A 118 -0.69 1.41 -26.74
C LEU A 118 0.68 1.35 -27.46
N LEU A 119 0.87 0.38 -28.36
CA LEU A 119 2.05 0.31 -29.24
C LEU A 119 2.03 1.43 -30.30
N GLU A 120 0.85 1.80 -30.80
CA GLU A 120 0.65 2.91 -31.74
C GLU A 120 0.74 4.29 -31.07
N LEU A 121 0.21 4.41 -29.84
CA LEU A 121 0.22 5.62 -29.03
C LEU A 121 1.47 5.72 -28.14
N LEU A 122 2.65 5.31 -28.63
CA LEU A 122 3.92 5.65 -27.98
C LEU A 122 4.39 7.01 -28.54
N PRO A 123 4.07 8.15 -27.90
CA PRO A 123 4.43 9.45 -28.41
C PRO A 123 5.87 9.73 -27.95
N LYS A 124 6.70 10.26 -28.84
CA LYS A 124 7.99 10.84 -28.44
C LYS A 124 7.72 11.97 -27.44
N LYS A 125 7.97 11.71 -26.15
CA LYS A 125 8.16 12.56 -24.94
C LYS A 125 7.48 13.94 -24.76
N GLU A 126 6.84 14.57 -25.74
CA GLU A 126 6.45 15.99 -25.65
C GLU A 126 4.94 16.26 -25.60
N ALA A 127 4.07 15.26 -25.80
CA ALA A 127 2.64 15.49 -26.00
C ALA A 127 1.78 15.60 -24.71
N LEU A 128 2.30 15.26 -23.53
CA LEU A 128 1.51 15.07 -22.31
C LEU A 128 1.67 16.19 -21.27
N GLY A 129 1.71 17.46 -21.70
CA GLY A 129 1.99 18.58 -20.79
C GLY A 129 0.98 18.77 -19.64
N ARG A 130 -0.30 19.03 -19.95
CA ARG A 130 -1.27 19.55 -18.95
C ARG A 130 -2.16 18.49 -18.28
N LEU A 131 -2.25 17.30 -18.86
CA LEU A 131 -3.11 16.20 -18.36
C LEU A 131 -2.33 15.08 -17.68
N ALA A 132 -0.99 15.09 -17.77
CA ALA A 132 -0.14 14.12 -17.09
C ALA A 132 -0.45 13.95 -15.59
N PRO A 133 -0.62 15.02 -14.77
CA PRO A 133 -0.90 14.83 -13.35
C PRO A 133 -2.27 14.21 -13.10
N VAL A 134 -3.29 14.54 -13.90
CA VAL A 134 -4.64 13.98 -13.76
C VAL A 134 -4.67 12.52 -14.17
N LEU A 135 -4.01 12.15 -15.27
CA LEU A 135 -3.87 10.76 -15.69
C LEU A 135 -3.05 9.94 -14.70
N THR A 136 -2.02 10.54 -14.09
CA THR A 136 -1.23 9.89 -13.04
C THR A 136 -2.09 9.65 -11.80
N PHE A 137 -2.89 10.65 -11.39
CA PHE A 137 -3.78 10.51 -10.24
C PHE A 137 -4.90 9.50 -10.49
N LEU A 138 -5.49 9.51 -11.68
CA LEU A 138 -6.54 8.57 -12.07
C LEU A 138 -6.00 7.15 -12.23
N GLY A 139 -4.78 7.00 -12.76
CA GLY A 139 -4.07 5.74 -12.81
C GLY A 139 -3.69 5.22 -11.42
N LEU A 140 -3.28 6.11 -10.51
CA LEU A 140 -2.97 5.76 -9.12
C LEU A 140 -4.23 5.35 -8.34
N CYS A 141 -5.33 6.07 -8.52
CA CYS A 141 -6.63 5.70 -7.94
C CYS A 141 -7.18 4.40 -8.54
N GLY A 142 -7.01 4.17 -9.84
CA GLY A 142 -7.39 2.93 -10.50
C GLY A 142 -6.52 1.73 -10.11
N ALA A 143 -5.25 1.96 -9.75
CA ALA A 143 -4.36 0.93 -9.22
C ALA A 143 -4.57 0.62 -7.72
N ALA A 144 -5.26 1.51 -7.00
CA ALA A 144 -5.53 1.40 -5.57
C ALA A 144 -6.90 0.81 -5.23
N LEU A 145 -7.69 0.40 -6.23
CA LEU A 145 -9.06 -0.13 -6.09
C LEU A 145 -9.13 -1.60 -6.50
#